data_AF-A0A6A8LX54-F1
#
_entry.id   AF-A0A6A8LX54-F1
#
_cell.length_a   1.000
_cell.length_b   1.000
_cell.length_c   1.000
_cell.angle_alpha   90.00
_cell.angle_beta   90.00
_cell.angle_gamma   90.00
#
_symmetry.space_group_name_H-M   'P 1'
#
loop_
_entity.id
_entity.type
_entity.pdbx_description
1 polymer ?
#
loop_
_entity_poly.entity_id
_entity_poly.type
_entity_poly.pdbx_seq_one_letter_code
_entity_poly.pdbx_strand_id
1 'polypeptide(L)'
;FILLDSQTNLYQPIIKMCNENNFSPNIIYSGERVPTILDMVSNNLGISVLMRKSIPSNYLENIEEVPLCHTQESKLVFLKKDEQNYTDKQKDFWQYLTDLFQNGIENKN
;
A
#
# COMPACT_ATOMS: atom_id res chain seq x y z
N PHE A 1 -17.84 2.01 -2.41
CA PHE A 1 -16.38 1.82 -2.36
C PHE A 1 -15.69 3.01 -3.01
N ILE A 2 -14.67 3.52 -2.32
CA ILE A 2 -13.79 4.61 -2.75
C ILE A 2 -12.41 3.98 -2.88
N LEU A 3 -11.94 3.72 -4.09
CA LEU A 3 -10.75 2.90 -4.32
C LEU A 3 -9.60 3.70 -4.91
N LEU A 4 -8.39 3.20 -4.71
CA LEU A 4 -7.30 3.55 -5.59
C LEU A 4 -7.59 2.99 -6.98
N ASP A 5 -7.33 3.73 -8.05
CA ASP A 5 -7.70 3.34 -9.41
C ASP A 5 -6.81 2.23 -9.99
N SER A 6 -7.09 1.86 -11.24
CA SER A 6 -6.44 0.76 -11.96
C SER A 6 -4.95 0.96 -12.23
N GLN A 7 -4.42 2.18 -12.12
CA GLN A 7 -2.97 2.40 -12.19
C GLN A 7 -2.25 1.90 -10.93
N THR A 8 -3.02 1.63 -9.87
CA THR A 8 -2.50 1.05 -8.65
C THR A 8 -2.58 -0.48 -8.70
N ASN A 9 -1.59 -1.12 -8.11
CA ASN A 9 -1.58 -2.57 -7.93
C ASN A 9 -2.65 -3.06 -6.92
N LEU A 10 -3.50 -2.18 -6.39
CA LEU A 10 -4.47 -2.49 -5.34
C LEU A 10 -5.90 -2.70 -5.87
N TYR A 11 -6.27 -2.03 -6.96
CA TYR A 11 -7.63 -2.10 -7.51
C TYR A 11 -8.05 -3.54 -7.85
N GLN A 12 -7.27 -4.24 -8.68
CA GLN A 12 -7.60 -5.58 -9.15
C GLN A 12 -7.68 -6.62 -8.01
N PRO A 13 -6.74 -6.65 -7.04
CA PRO A 13 -6.89 -7.46 -5.83
C PRO A 13 -8.21 -7.27 -5.09
N ILE A 14 -8.67 -6.03 -4.93
CA ILE A 14 -9.92 -5.73 -4.23
C ILE A 14 -11.12 -6.25 -5.02
N ILE A 15 -11.18 -5.99 -6.33
CA ILE A 15 -12.27 -6.49 -7.19
C ILE A 15 -12.33 -8.02 -7.13
N LYS A 16 -11.18 -8.68 -7.24
CA LYS A 16 -11.07 -10.13 -7.16
C LYS A 16 -11.56 -10.66 -5.81
N MET A 17 -11.12 -10.06 -4.71
CA MET A 17 -11.54 -10.44 -3.36
C MET A 17 -13.06 -10.30 -3.16
N CYS A 18 -13.67 -9.24 -3.69
CA CYS A 18 -15.12 -9.07 -3.62
C CYS A 18 -15.84 -10.17 -4.41
N ASN A 19 -15.39 -10.42 -5.65
CA ASN A 19 -15.97 -11.45 -6.52
C ASN A 19 -15.84 -12.86 -5.92
N GLU A 20 -14.69 -13.18 -5.31
CA GLU A 20 -14.47 -14.45 -4.59
C GLU A 20 -15.42 -14.64 -3.40
N ASN A 21 -15.97 -13.54 -2.87
CA ASN A 21 -16.97 -13.54 -1.79
C ASN A 21 -18.40 -13.31 -2.32
N ASN A 22 -18.64 -13.54 -3.61
CA ASN A 22 -19.96 -13.47 -4.26
C ASN A 22 -20.63 -12.09 -4.25
N PHE A 23 -19.85 -11.00 -4.27
CA PHE A 23 -20.40 -9.66 -4.45
C PHE A 23 -19.51 -8.79 -5.36
N SER A 24 -20.14 -7.88 -6.09
CA SER A 24 -19.43 -6.85 -6.86
C SER A 24 -19.41 -5.55 -6.06
N PRO A 25 -18.26 -4.88 -5.90
CA PRO A 25 -18.21 -3.62 -5.17
C PRO A 25 -18.90 -2.53 -5.99
N ASN A 26 -19.80 -1.75 -5.37
CA ASN A 26 -20.30 -0.52 -5.96
C ASN A 26 -19.23 0.58 -5.80
N ILE A 27 -18.54 0.92 -6.88
CA ILE A 27 -17.44 1.89 -6.88
C ILE A 27 -18.00 3.26 -7.24
N ILE A 28 -17.95 4.18 -6.29
CA ILE A 28 -18.48 5.55 -6.45
C ILE A 28 -17.38 6.58 -6.77
N TYR A 29 -16.11 6.20 -6.54
CA TYR A 29 -14.93 6.98 -6.87
C TYR A 29 -13.71 6.08 -7.02
N SER A 30 -12.84 6.42 -7.97
CA SER A 30 -11.50 5.85 -8.13
C SER A 30 -10.50 6.95 -8.48
N GLY A 31 -9.32 6.95 -7.83
CA GLY A 31 -8.22 7.88 -8.15
C GLY A 31 -6.88 7.42 -7.57
N GLU A 32 -5.83 8.22 -7.68
CA GLU A 32 -4.46 7.75 -7.35
C GLU A 32 -3.99 8.12 -5.93
N ARG A 33 -4.65 9.07 -5.26
CA ARG A 33 -4.11 9.70 -4.04
C ARG A 33 -4.81 9.22 -2.78
N VAL A 34 -4.05 8.60 -1.89
CA VAL A 34 -4.52 8.18 -0.56
C VAL A 34 -5.16 9.32 0.26
N PRO A 35 -4.58 10.54 0.36
CA PRO A 35 -5.22 11.62 1.12
C PRO A 35 -6.63 11.95 0.63
N THR A 36 -6.83 12.00 -0.69
CA THR A 36 -8.16 12.29 -1.27
C THR A 36 -9.17 11.19 -0.92
N ILE A 37 -8.75 9.94 -0.93
CA ILE A 37 -9.61 8.82 -0.51
C ILE A 37 -9.97 8.96 0.97
N LEU A 38 -8.98 9.25 1.83
CA LEU A 38 -9.20 9.41 3.27
C LEU A 38 -10.13 10.58 3.57
N ASP A 39 -9.97 11.72 2.89
CA ASP A 39 -10.88 12.87 3.02
C ASP A 39 -12.33 12.49 2.66
N MET A 40 -12.54 11.67 1.62
CA MET A 40 -13.89 11.24 1.25
C MET A 40 -14.49 10.27 2.28
N VAL A 41 -13.67 9.35 2.82
CA VAL A 41 -14.09 8.41 3.86
C VAL A 41 -14.46 9.18 5.14
N SER A 42 -13.64 10.14 5.57
CA SER A 42 -13.92 10.96 6.76
C SER A 42 -15.17 11.83 6.61
N ASN A 43 -15.58 12.13 5.39
CA ASN A 43 -16.83 12.83 5.07
C ASN A 43 -18.03 11.90 4.83
N ASN A 44 -17.93 10.63 5.26
CA ASN A 44 -18.99 9.62 5.14
C ASN A 44 -19.46 9.33 3.71
N LEU A 45 -18.60 9.57 2.70
CA LEU A 45 -18.96 9.29 1.30
C LEU A 45 -18.90 7.80 0.97
N GLY A 46 -18.17 7.00 1.76
CA GLY A 46 -18.12 5.55 1.60
C GLY A 46 -16.94 4.92 2.35
N ILE A 47 -16.68 3.65 2.04
CA ILE A 47 -15.56 2.88 2.60
C ILE A 47 -14.44 2.67 1.57
N SER A 48 -13.22 2.50 2.07
CA SER A 48 -12.05 2.18 1.26
C SER A 48 -11.32 0.95 1.80
N VAL A 49 -10.54 0.31 0.94
CA VAL A 49 -9.58 -0.74 1.31
C VAL A 49 -8.20 -0.24 0.92
N LEU A 50 -7.33 -0.08 1.90
CA LEU A 50 -5.99 0.50 1.76
C LEU A 50 -4.95 -0.36 2.49
N MET A 51 -3.69 -0.22 2.12
CA MET A 51 -2.60 -0.81 2.90
C MET A 51 -2.38 -0.03 4.18
N ARG A 52 -2.28 -0.70 5.33
CA ARG A 52 -2.11 -0.01 6.63
C ARG A 52 -0.94 0.97 6.67
N LYS A 53 0.18 0.62 6.01
CA LYS A 53 1.39 1.44 5.94
C LYS A 53 1.24 2.70 5.07
N SER A 54 0.22 2.80 4.23
CA SER A 54 -0.03 3.99 3.41
C SER A 54 -0.91 5.03 4.10
N ILE A 55 -1.48 4.72 5.27
CA ILE A 55 -2.36 5.63 6.01
C ILE A 55 -1.51 6.47 6.98
N PRO A 56 -1.45 7.80 6.83
CA PRO A 56 -0.76 8.65 7.78
C PRO A 56 -1.48 8.64 9.13
N SER A 57 -0.72 8.64 10.25
CA SER A 57 -1.27 8.49 11.59
C SER A 57 -2.28 9.58 11.99
N ASN A 58 -2.18 10.79 11.40
CA ASN A 58 -3.06 11.91 11.68
C ASN A 58 -4.47 11.78 11.08
N TYR A 59 -4.71 10.78 10.22
CA TYR A 59 -6.03 10.56 9.59
C TYR A 59 -6.96 9.65 10.41
N LEU A 60 -6.51 9.14 11.56
CA LEU A 60 -7.24 8.14 12.34
C LEU A 60 -8.26 8.72 13.33
N GLU A 61 -8.32 10.04 13.51
CA GLU A 61 -9.26 10.64 14.47
C GLU A 61 -10.73 10.44 14.10
N ASN A 62 -11.06 10.35 12.80
CA ASN A 62 -12.43 10.24 12.29
C ASN A 62 -12.63 9.05 11.33
N ILE A 63 -11.70 8.09 11.36
CA ILE A 63 -11.73 6.91 10.49
C ILE A 63 -11.48 5.70 11.37
N GLU A 64 -12.43 4.75 11.34
CA GLU A 64 -12.23 3.45 11.97
C GLU A 64 -11.54 2.49 11.00
N GLU A 65 -10.44 1.89 11.47
CA GLU A 65 -9.74 0.85 10.73
C GLU A 65 -10.33 -0.53 11.08
N VAL A 66 -10.80 -1.24 10.05
CA VAL A 66 -11.29 -2.61 10.20
C VAL A 66 -10.33 -3.57 9.50
N PRO A 67 -9.69 -4.50 10.23
CA PRO A 67 -8.82 -5.50 9.59
C PRO A 67 -9.63 -6.45 8.72
N LEU A 68 -9.10 -6.79 7.55
CA LEU A 68 -9.71 -7.79 6.68
C LEU A 68 -9.43 -9.20 7.21
N CYS A 69 -10.45 -10.08 7.19
CA CYS A 69 -10.29 -11.49 7.60
C CYS A 69 -9.30 -12.26 6.72
N HIS A 70 -9.25 -11.92 5.42
CA HIS A 70 -8.30 -12.48 4.46
C HIS A 70 -7.50 -11.35 3.85
N THR A 71 -6.18 -11.34 4.08
CA THR A 71 -5.28 -10.33 3.53
C THR A 71 -4.45 -10.93 2.40
N GLN A 72 -4.24 -10.15 1.34
CA GLN A 72 -3.20 -10.45 0.35
C GLN A 72 -1.92 -9.69 0.74
N GLU A 73 -0.79 -10.41 0.76
CA GLU A 73 0.50 -9.80 1.02
C GLU A 73 1.01 -9.05 -0.20
N SER A 74 1.45 -7.81 0.01
CA SER A 74 2.21 -7.05 -0.98
C SER A 74 3.68 -7.03 -0.57
N LYS A 75 4.56 -7.18 -1.55
CA LYS A 75 6.01 -7.16 -1.36
C LYS A 75 6.58 -5.89 -1.97
N LEU A 76 7.31 -5.12 -1.17
CA LEU A 76 8.14 -4.02 -1.66
C LEU A 76 9.52 -4.58 -1.98
N VAL A 77 9.99 -4.34 -3.19
CA VAL A 77 11.30 -4.80 -3.65
C VAL A 77 12.10 -3.63 -4.19
N PHE A 78 13.39 -3.60 -3.88
CA PHE A 78 14.31 -2.70 -4.54
C PHE A 78 14.86 -3.40 -5.78
N LEU A 79 14.74 -2.75 -6.94
CA LEU A 79 15.24 -3.26 -8.20
C LEU A 79 16.44 -2.44 -8.65
N LYS A 80 17.46 -3.14 -9.13
CA LYS A 80 18.71 -2.54 -9.60
C LYS A 80 19.09 -3.16 -10.94
N LYS A 81 19.57 -2.33 -11.87
CA LYS A 81 20.11 -2.82 -13.16
C LYS A 81 21.46 -3.50 -12.91
N ASP A 82 21.87 -4.38 -13.82
CA ASP A 82 23.16 -5.08 -13.75
C ASP A 82 24.34 -4.13 -13.39
N GLU A 83 25.23 -4.62 -12.54
CA GLU A 83 26.21 -3.84 -11.75
C GLU A 83 27.38 -3.29 -12.57
N GLN A 84 27.41 -3.56 -13.88
CA GLN A 84 28.55 -3.29 -14.77
C GLN A 84 29.06 -1.83 -14.74
N ASN A 85 28.24 -0.87 -14.29
CA ASN A 85 28.61 0.55 -14.24
C ASN A 85 28.40 1.21 -12.86
N TYR A 86 28.38 0.45 -11.76
CA TYR A 86 28.14 1.04 -10.44
C TYR A 86 29.43 1.65 -9.87
N THR A 87 29.33 2.91 -9.46
CA THR A 87 30.32 3.57 -8.60
C THR A 87 30.38 2.88 -7.23
N ASP A 88 31.48 3.04 -6.50
CA ASP A 88 31.62 2.42 -5.18
C ASP A 88 30.54 2.91 -4.20
N LYS A 89 30.15 4.19 -4.27
CA LYS A 89 29.03 4.73 -3.48
C LYS A 89 27.70 4.03 -3.77
N GLN A 90 27.46 3.64 -5.02
CA GLN A 90 26.26 2.88 -5.37
C GLN A 90 26.31 1.47 -4.81
N LYS A 91 27.48 0.81 -4.82
CA LYS A 91 27.67 -0.50 -4.19
C LYS A 91 27.45 -0.42 -2.68
N ASP A 92 28.02 0.57 -2.03
CA ASP A 92 27.85 0.81 -0.58
C ASP A 92 26.38 1.02 -0.23
N PHE A 93 25.65 1.80 -1.03
CA PHE A 93 24.22 2.01 -0.84
C PHE A 93 23.41 0.71 -0.99
N TRP A 94 23.73 -0.12 -2.00
CA TRP A 94 23.06 -1.41 -2.17
C TRP A 94 23.37 -2.38 -1.04
N GLN A 95 24.62 -2.42 -0.56
CA GLN A 95 24.99 -3.23 0.59
C GLN A 95 24.24 -2.76 1.85
N TYR A 96 24.19 -1.45 2.09
CA TYR A 96 23.42 -0.87 3.18
C TYR A 96 21.95 -1.29 3.14
N LEU A 97 21.29 -1.19 1.97
CA LEU A 97 19.90 -1.64 1.82
C LEU A 97 19.76 -3.15 2.07
N THR A 98 20.68 -3.96 1.56
CA THR A 98 20.67 -5.41 1.77
C THR A 98 20.79 -5.74 3.26
N ASP A 99 21.75 -5.15 3.97
CA ASP A 99 21.96 -5.38 5.40
C ASP A 99 20.76 -4.92 6.23
N LEU A 100 20.18 -3.76 5.90
CA LEU A 100 19.03 -3.19 6.59
C LEU A 100 17.78 -4.07 6.49
N PHE A 101 17.54 -4.71 5.35
CA PHE A 101 16.33 -5.48 5.09
C PHE A 101 16.51 -7.01 5.21
N GLN A 102 17.73 -7.55 5.20
CA GLN A 102 18.01 -8.98 5.44
C GLN A 102 18.23 -9.33 6.91
N ASN A 103 18.86 -8.44 7.69
CA ASN A 103 19.13 -8.70 9.11
C ASN A 103 17.95 -8.34 10.03
N GLY A 104 16.81 -7.99 9.45
CA GLY A 104 15.64 -7.49 10.16
C GLY A 104 15.83 -6.04 10.58
N ILE A 105 14.77 -5.25 10.41
CA ILE A 105 14.66 -3.95 11.08
C ILE A 105 14.48 -4.28 12.57
N GLU A 106 15.58 -4.52 13.30
CA GLU A 106 15.55 -4.34 14.73
C GLU A 106 15.13 -2.90 14.97
N ASN A 107 13.91 -2.72 15.46
CA ASN A 107 13.30 -1.44 15.79
C ASN A 107 14.28 -0.63 16.64
N LYS A 108 15.04 0.28 15.99
CA LYS A 108 15.68 1.39 16.68
C LYS A 108 14.58 2.41 16.94
N ASN A 109 13.95 2.24 18.10
CA ASN A 109 13.17 3.27 18.79
C ASN A 109 14.04 4.50 19.06
#